data_AF-A0A099L199-F1
#
_entry.id   AF-A0A099L199-F1
#
_cell.length_a   1.000
_cell.length_b   1.000
_cell.length_c   1.000
_cell.angle_alpha   90.00
_cell.angle_beta   90.00
_cell.angle_gamma   90.00
#
_symmetry.space_group_name_H-M   'P 1'
#
loop_
_entity.id
_entity.type
_entity.pdbx_description
1 polymer ?
#
loop_
_entity_poly.entity_id
_entity_poly.type
_entity_poly.pdbx_seq_one_letter_code
_entity_poly.pdbx_strand_id
1 'polypeptide(L)'
;MFTQLTEQLTNQFTTAMKSFNDTAQVENAMKPLNSLVELNTKTVEQLISQQTALITSILNDSVAQTKALSSQTDFTAAVESQKSFNEALQAKVSDSAKEAFEVVSKTSEEVTTLVKDAVKFDK
;
A
#
# COMPACT_ATOMS: atom_id res chain seq x y z
N MET A 1 26.54 -14.22 -49.12
CA MET A 1 25.57 -13.24 -48.58
C MET A 1 24.54 -13.91 -47.68
N PHE A 2 23.78 -14.91 -48.15
CA PHE A 2 22.79 -15.62 -47.31
C PHE A 2 23.42 -16.35 -46.11
N THR A 3 24.53 -17.06 -46.32
CA THR A 3 25.27 -17.78 -45.26
C THR A 3 25.81 -16.90 -44.15
N GLN A 4 26.32 -15.71 -44.49
CA GLN A 4 26.79 -14.73 -43.50
C GLN A 4 25.63 -14.14 -42.68
N LEU A 5 24.48 -13.89 -43.31
CA LEU A 5 23.28 -13.43 -42.60
C LEU A 5 22.78 -14.49 -41.61
N THR A 6 22.82 -15.77 -42.00
CA THR A 6 22.44 -16.89 -41.13
C THR A 6 23.41 -17.04 -39.96
N GLU A 7 24.72 -16.99 -40.18
CA GLU A 7 25.72 -17.02 -39.11
C GLU A 7 25.59 -15.83 -38.16
N GLN A 8 25.31 -14.65 -38.69
CA GLN A 8 25.13 -13.44 -37.88
C GLN A 8 23.87 -13.55 -37.00
N LEU A 9 22.76 -14.04 -37.54
CA LEU A 9 21.54 -14.33 -36.79
C LEU A 9 21.76 -15.40 -35.72
N THR A 10 22.46 -16.50 -36.05
CA THR A 10 22.77 -17.57 -35.08
C THR A 10 23.69 -17.07 -33.96
N ASN A 11 24.68 -16.24 -34.28
CA ASN A 11 25.57 -15.65 -33.26
C ASN A 11 24.85 -14.63 -32.38
N GLN A 12 23.98 -13.79 -32.95
CA GLN A 12 23.15 -12.87 -32.18
C GLN A 12 22.19 -13.63 -31.25
N PHE A 13 21.52 -14.66 -31.76
CA PHE A 13 20.63 -15.51 -30.97
C PHE A 13 21.39 -16.25 -29.86
N THR A 14 22.57 -16.80 -30.15
CA THR A 14 23.42 -17.48 -29.15
C THR A 14 23.93 -16.52 -28.08
N THR A 15 24.24 -15.27 -28.46
CA THR A 15 24.68 -14.22 -27.53
C THR A 15 23.53 -13.79 -26.62
N ALA A 16 22.33 -13.58 -27.18
CA ALA A 16 21.12 -13.29 -26.41
C ALA A 16 20.74 -14.44 -25.48
N MET A 17 20.84 -15.69 -25.94
CA MET A 17 20.64 -16.87 -25.08
C MET A 17 21.70 -16.97 -23.97
N LYS A 18 22.95 -16.59 -24.25
CA LYS A 18 24.01 -16.53 -23.23
C LYS A 18 23.81 -15.41 -22.21
N SER A 19 23.26 -14.27 -22.59
CA SER A 19 22.93 -13.22 -21.61
C SER A 19 21.82 -13.64 -20.65
N PHE A 20 20.95 -14.59 -21.04
CA PHE A 20 19.96 -15.20 -20.14
C PHE A 20 20.47 -16.43 -19.36
N ASN A 21 21.69 -16.89 -19.63
CA ASN A 21 22.25 -18.11 -19.02
C ASN A 21 22.97 -17.83 -17.70
N ASP A 22 23.08 -16.55 -17.30
CA ASP A 22 23.65 -16.16 -16.02
C ASP A 22 22.51 -16.01 -15.00
N THR A 23 22.19 -17.10 -14.30
CA THR A 23 21.13 -17.16 -13.28
C THR A 23 21.23 -16.03 -12.24
N ALA A 24 22.44 -15.53 -11.98
CA ALA A 24 22.66 -14.39 -11.09
C ALA A 24 22.13 -13.05 -11.64
N GLN A 25 22.18 -12.83 -12.97
CA GLN A 25 21.59 -11.64 -13.58
C GLN A 25 20.05 -11.68 -13.53
N VAL A 26 19.46 -12.84 -13.82
CA VAL A 26 18.01 -13.03 -13.72
C VAL A 26 17.53 -12.87 -12.27
N GLU A 27 18.26 -13.42 -11.31
CA GLU A 27 17.97 -13.26 -9.88
C GLU A 27 18.06 -11.79 -9.44
N ASN A 28 19.10 -11.07 -9.87
CA ASN A 28 19.23 -9.63 -9.59
C ASN A 28 18.14 -8.78 -10.26
N ALA A 29 17.72 -9.13 -11.48
CA ALA A 29 16.64 -8.45 -12.19
C ALA A 29 15.25 -8.68 -11.54
N MET A 30 15.05 -9.81 -10.85
CA MET A 30 13.79 -10.11 -10.15
C MET A 30 13.71 -9.52 -8.73
N LYS A 31 14.82 -9.12 -8.10
CA LYS A 31 14.82 -8.53 -6.75
C LYS A 31 13.91 -7.30 -6.62
N PRO A 32 13.94 -6.31 -7.54
CA PRO A 32 13.02 -5.17 -7.50
C PRO A 32 11.54 -5.59 -7.60
N LEU A 33 11.24 -6.59 -8.43
CA LEU A 33 9.88 -7.15 -8.56
C LEU A 33 9.39 -7.77 -7.25
N ASN A 34 10.24 -8.57 -6.58
CA ASN A 34 9.91 -9.16 -5.29
C ASN A 34 9.69 -8.08 -4.22
N SER A 35 10.57 -7.09 -4.16
CA SER A 35 10.44 -5.97 -3.22
C SER A 35 9.19 -5.11 -3.49
N LEU A 36 8.76 -4.94 -4.74
CA LEU A 36 7.49 -4.28 -5.07
C LEU A 36 6.27 -5.06 -4.59
N VAL A 37 6.27 -6.38 -4.78
CA VAL A 37 5.19 -7.26 -4.29
C VAL A 37 5.11 -7.18 -2.77
N GLU A 38 6.25 -7.33 -2.09
CA GLU A 38 6.31 -7.26 -0.63
C GLU A 38 5.82 -5.90 -0.10
N LEU A 39 6.25 -4.81 -0.73
CA LEU A 39 5.85 -3.46 -0.36
C LEU A 39 4.32 -3.29 -0.50
N ASN A 40 3.74 -3.67 -1.64
CA ASN A 40 2.30 -3.60 -1.85
C ASN A 40 1.51 -4.47 -0.86
N THR A 41 1.99 -5.68 -0.57
CA THR A 41 1.37 -6.56 0.43
C THR A 41 1.33 -5.89 1.81
N LYS A 42 2.46 -5.34 2.27
CA LYS A 42 2.53 -4.64 3.56
C LYS A 42 1.62 -3.42 3.60
N THR A 43 1.56 -2.64 2.52
CA THR A 43 0.66 -1.50 2.41
C THR A 43 -0.81 -1.92 2.53
N VAL A 44 -1.22 -2.98 1.84
CA VAL A 44 -2.59 -3.50 1.93
C VAL A 44 -2.90 -4.03 3.33
N GLU A 45 -1.98 -4.79 3.93
CA GLU A 45 -2.13 -5.28 5.32
C GLU A 45 -2.29 -4.13 6.31
N GLN A 46 -1.49 -3.07 6.16
CA GLN A 46 -1.58 -1.87 7.00
C GLN A 46 -2.94 -1.15 6.82
N LEU A 47 -3.41 -0.99 5.58
CA LEU A 47 -4.71 -0.38 5.31
C LEU A 47 -5.88 -1.21 5.87
N ILE A 48 -5.82 -2.54 5.75
CA ILE A 48 -6.82 -3.45 6.35
C ILE A 48 -6.82 -3.31 7.87
N SER A 49 -5.64 -3.26 8.48
CA SER A 49 -5.50 -3.07 9.93
C SER A 49 -6.11 -1.74 10.39
N GLN A 50 -5.80 -0.63 9.70
CA GLN A 50 -6.37 0.69 9.97
C GLN A 50 -7.90 0.70 9.80
N GLN A 51 -8.43 0.11 8.73
CA GLN A 51 -9.87 0.03 8.48
C GLN A 51 -10.60 -0.79 9.55
N THR A 52 -9.99 -1.89 9.98
CA THR A 52 -10.51 -2.73 11.08
C THR A 52 -10.55 -1.92 12.38
N ALA A 53 -9.46 -1.23 12.72
CA ALA A 53 -9.38 -0.40 13.92
C ALA A 53 -10.43 0.73 13.91
N LEU A 54 -10.61 1.41 12.77
CA LEU A 54 -11.65 2.44 12.61
C LEU A 54 -13.04 1.88 12.89
N ILE A 55 -13.41 0.77 12.23
CA ILE A 55 -14.73 0.17 12.37
C ILE A 55 -14.97 -0.29 13.81
N THR A 56 -14.02 -1.01 14.41
CA THR A 56 -14.12 -1.45 15.80
C THR A 56 -14.29 -0.26 16.74
N SER A 57 -13.53 0.83 16.53
CA SER A 57 -13.66 2.02 17.36
C SER A 57 -15.02 2.69 17.20
N ILE A 58 -15.53 2.84 15.97
CA ILE A 58 -16.86 3.43 15.73
C ILE A 58 -17.95 2.61 16.39
N LEU A 59 -17.88 1.27 16.29
CA LEU A 59 -18.84 0.38 16.93
C LEU A 59 -18.83 0.53 18.45
N ASN A 60 -17.64 0.56 19.07
CA ASN A 60 -17.49 0.75 20.50
C ASN A 60 -18.05 2.11 20.95
N ASP A 61 -17.71 3.18 20.24
CA ASP A 61 -18.18 4.53 20.53
C ASP A 61 -19.72 4.62 20.39
N SER A 62 -20.30 3.95 19.40
CA SER A 62 -21.75 3.90 19.16
C SER A 62 -22.50 3.15 20.28
N VAL A 63 -21.93 2.04 20.76
CA VAL A 63 -22.47 1.30 21.92
C VAL A 63 -22.41 2.17 23.18
N ALA A 64 -21.30 2.85 23.41
CA ALA A 64 -21.13 3.76 24.54
C ALA A 64 -22.15 4.92 24.49
N GLN A 65 -22.32 5.54 23.32
CA GLN A 65 -23.28 6.63 23.12
C GLN A 65 -24.72 6.15 23.33
N THR A 66 -25.07 4.98 22.80
CA THR A 66 -26.41 4.40 22.98
C THR A 66 -26.71 4.17 24.46
N LYS A 67 -25.73 3.68 25.23
CA LYS A 67 -25.85 3.51 26.68
C LYS A 67 -25.98 4.84 27.43
N ALA A 68 -25.23 5.86 27.00
CA ALA A 68 -25.32 7.20 27.58
C ALA A 68 -26.71 7.81 27.34
N LEU A 69 -27.23 7.73 26.13
CA LEU A 69 -28.54 8.25 25.77
C LEU A 69 -29.69 7.48 26.43
N SER A 70 -29.59 6.16 26.57
CA SER A 70 -30.66 5.37 27.20
C SER A 70 -30.88 5.67 28.68
N SER A 71 -29.87 6.25 29.35
CA SER A 71 -29.92 6.64 30.76
C SER A 71 -30.14 8.14 30.96
N GLN A 72 -30.23 8.91 29.87
CA GLN A 72 -30.35 10.37 29.92
C GLN A 72 -31.81 10.81 29.93
N THR A 73 -32.21 11.58 30.94
CA THR A 73 -33.58 12.11 31.10
C THR A 73 -33.70 13.57 30.67
N ASP A 74 -32.59 14.31 30.62
CA ASP A 74 -32.55 15.69 30.16
C ASP A 74 -32.36 15.73 28.63
N PHE A 75 -33.39 16.26 27.95
CA PHE A 75 -33.39 16.37 26.49
C PHE A 75 -32.27 17.26 25.95
N THR A 76 -32.00 18.40 26.60
CA THR A 76 -30.95 19.32 26.15
C THR A 76 -29.59 18.66 26.29
N ALA A 77 -29.34 17.98 27.42
CA ALA A 77 -28.10 17.23 27.63
C ALA A 77 -27.96 16.06 26.64
N ALA A 78 -29.05 15.39 26.27
CA ALA A 78 -29.04 14.34 25.25
C ALA A 78 -28.64 14.88 23.87
N VAL A 79 -29.15 16.06 23.49
CA VAL A 79 -28.82 16.73 22.23
C VAL A 79 -27.35 17.14 22.19
N GLU A 80 -26.83 17.73 23.27
CA GLU A 80 -25.42 18.09 23.38
C GLU A 80 -24.52 16.85 23.30
N SER A 81 -24.87 15.78 24.01
CA SER A 81 -24.16 14.50 23.95
C SER A 81 -24.13 13.91 22.53
N GLN A 82 -25.26 13.95 21.81
CA GLN A 82 -25.32 13.47 20.43
C GLN A 82 -24.49 14.34 19.47
N LYS A 83 -24.47 15.66 19.69
CA LYS A 83 -23.63 16.58 18.93
C LYS A 83 -22.16 16.26 19.11
N SER A 84 -21.68 16.11 20.35
CA SER A 84 -20.28 15.79 20.63
C SER A 84 -19.88 14.42 20.06
N PHE A 85 -20.75 13.42 20.12
CA PHE A 85 -20.52 12.13 19.47
C PHE A 85 -20.33 12.29 17.94
N ASN A 86 -21.19 13.08 17.28
CA ASN A 86 -21.08 13.31 15.84
C ASN A 86 -19.78 14.05 15.46
N GLU A 87 -19.38 15.05 16.24
CA GLU A 87 -18.11 15.77 16.05
C GLU A 87 -16.91 14.82 16.20
N ALA A 88 -16.92 13.97 17.22
CA ALA A 88 -15.88 12.97 17.44
C ALA A 88 -15.84 11.92 16.31
N LEU A 89 -17.00 11.47 15.84
CA LEU A 89 -17.10 10.54 14.70
C LEU A 89 -16.53 11.15 13.42
N GLN A 90 -16.86 12.41 13.13
CA GLN A 90 -16.34 13.14 11.97
C GLN A 90 -14.82 13.28 12.04
N ALA A 91 -14.28 13.66 13.20
CA ALA A 91 -12.84 13.78 13.41
C ALA A 91 -12.15 12.43 13.17
N LYS A 92 -12.67 11.35 13.75
CA LYS A 92 -12.09 10.01 13.63
C LYS A 92 -12.03 9.50 12.20
N VAL A 93 -13.11 9.68 11.43
CA VAL A 93 -13.13 9.31 9.99
C VAL A 93 -12.13 10.16 9.21
N SER A 94 -12.05 11.47 9.49
CA SER A 94 -11.14 12.37 8.80
C SER A 94 -9.67 12.05 9.09
N ASP A 95 -9.35 11.74 10.34
CA ASP A 95 -7.98 11.38 10.75
C ASP A 95 -7.58 10.02 10.17
N SER A 96 -8.47 9.02 10.19
CA SER A 96 -8.21 7.74 9.52
C SER A 96 -7.98 7.89 8.02
N ALA A 97 -8.69 8.81 7.35
CA ALA A 97 -8.45 9.11 5.94
C ALA A 97 -7.08 9.75 5.70
N LYS A 98 -6.62 10.65 6.59
CA LYS A 98 -5.27 11.22 6.52
C LYS A 98 -4.20 10.14 6.72
N GLU A 99 -4.36 9.29 7.72
CA GLU A 99 -3.44 8.18 7.99
C GLU A 99 -3.34 7.22 6.80
N ALA A 100 -4.48 6.86 6.18
CA ALA A 100 -4.49 6.02 4.99
C ALA A 100 -3.77 6.69 3.81
N PHE A 101 -3.98 8.01 3.62
CA PHE A 101 -3.28 8.77 2.60
C PHE A 101 -1.76 8.80 2.84
N GLU A 102 -1.32 9.02 4.07
CA GLU A 102 0.10 8.99 4.45
C GLU A 102 0.75 7.63 4.15
N VAL A 103 0.05 6.53 4.43
CA VAL A 103 0.51 5.16 4.11
C VAL A 103 0.73 5.00 2.61
N VAL A 104 -0.23 5.42 1.78
CA VAL A 104 -0.13 5.32 0.32
C VAL A 104 0.95 6.25 -0.25
N SER A 105 1.06 7.47 0.26
CA SER A 105 2.09 8.43 -0.14
C SER A 105 3.49 7.89 0.16
N LYS A 106 3.73 7.39 1.38
CA LYS A 106 5.00 6.77 1.76
C LYS A 106 5.32 5.56 0.89
N THR A 107 4.34 4.69 0.65
CA THR A 107 4.50 3.53 -0.25
C THR A 107 4.93 3.98 -1.65
N SER A 108 4.32 5.05 -2.18
CA SER A 108 4.64 5.58 -3.51
C SER A 108 6.06 6.13 -3.60
N GLU A 109 6.55 6.78 -2.53
CA GLU A 109 7.93 7.24 -2.42
C GLU A 109 8.93 6.07 -2.37
N GLU A 110 8.60 5.01 -1.63
CA GLU A 110 9.41 3.78 -1.55
C GLU A 110 9.46 3.06 -2.90
N VAL A 111 8.33 2.91 -3.60
CA VAL A 111 8.26 2.38 -4.98
C VAL A 111 9.14 3.21 -5.92
N THR A 112 9.03 4.54 -5.86
CA THR A 112 9.81 5.44 -6.72
C THR A 112 11.31 5.27 -6.49
N THR A 113 11.72 5.10 -5.23
CA THR A 113 13.12 4.88 -4.86
C THR A 113 13.61 3.53 -5.38
N LEU A 114 12.84 2.47 -5.17
CA LEU A 114 13.14 1.13 -5.65
C LEU A 114 13.32 1.09 -7.18
N VAL A 115 12.44 1.75 -7.94
CA VAL A 115 12.56 1.84 -9.41
C VAL A 115 13.81 2.62 -9.81
N LYS A 116 14.10 3.75 -9.15
CA LYS A 116 15.32 4.54 -9.43
C LYS A 116 16.58 3.73 -9.19
N ASP A 117 16.62 2.94 -8.13
CA ASP A 117 17.80 2.14 -7.78
C ASP A 117 17.96 0.93 -8.70
N ALA A 118 16.84 0.32 -9.15
CA ALA A 118 16.85 -0.72 -10.17
C ALA A 118 17.36 -0.20 -11.53
N VAL A 119 17.00 1.03 -11.93
CA VAL A 119 17.45 1.65 -13.19
C VAL A 119 18.90 2.16 -13.13
N LYS A 120 19.41 2.51 -11.93
CA LYS A 120 20.83 2.85 -11.73
C LYS A 120 21.77 1.64 -11.80
N PHE A 121 21.25 0.42 -11.87
CA PHE A 121 22.01 -0.82 -11.92
C PHE A 121 22.68 -1.10 -13.29
N ASP A 122 22.85 -0.08 -14.14
CA ASP A 122 23.37 -0.23 -15.51
C ASP A 122 24.29 0.93 -15.93
N LYS A 123 25.38 1.14 -15.18
CA LYS A 123 26.60 1.83 -15.65
C LYS A 123 27.85 1.21 -15.07
#